data_AF-A0A481XVV9-F1
#
_entry.id   AF-A0A481XVV9-F1
#
_cell.length_a   1.000
_cell.length_b   1.000
_cell.length_c   1.000
_cell.angle_alpha   90.00
_cell.angle_beta   90.00
_cell.angle_gamma   90.00
#
_symmetry.space_group_name_H-M   'P 1'
#
loop_
_entity.id
_entity.type
_entity.pdbx_description
1 polymer ?
#
loop_
_entity_poly.entity_id
_entity_poly.type
_entity_poly.pdbx_seq_one_letter_code
_entity_poly.pdbx_strand_id
1 'polypeptide(L)'
;PTAVAGQLIANAGPASAVIGTNNGAGRAAGFVVSVANGNAATVAGQVYAKDMVIQSTNAGGQVNFDHIVDVGTDGTTAFKTAASKVAITQNSNFGATDFGNLAVQITVPNTKTLTGNFTGDASNNGNTAGVITFAANGTLASGNADANVAVTNNIKAIEAAGVGVVQLSGTHTAELRLGNAGSVFKLADGTVINGKVNQTALIGGALAGGAIQLDGSATITGDIGNGGGNAALQGITLANDASKTLTLGGANIIGANAGRMIDFQANGGTIKLTSTQ
;
A
#
# COMPACT_ATOMS: atom_id res chain seq x y z
N PRO A 1 11.58 17.42 30.29
CA PRO A 1 12.22 17.75 29.00
C PRO A 1 11.17 17.93 27.90
N THR A 2 10.99 19.16 27.44
CA THR A 2 10.18 19.48 26.26
C THR A 2 10.96 19.06 25.01
N ALA A 3 10.35 18.25 24.13
CA ALA A 3 10.98 17.88 22.87
C ALA A 3 11.10 19.14 21.98
N VAL A 4 12.31 19.43 21.51
CA VAL A 4 12.56 20.52 20.56
C VAL A 4 12.55 19.93 19.15
N ALA A 5 11.82 20.55 18.22
CA ALA A 5 11.88 20.18 16.82
C ALA A 5 13.30 20.44 16.27
N GLY A 6 14.01 19.38 15.91
CA GLY A 6 15.27 19.47 15.17
C GLY A 6 14.99 19.43 13.68
N GLN A 7 15.53 20.39 12.93
CA GLN A 7 15.42 20.43 11.47
C GLN A 7 16.81 20.31 10.85
N LEU A 8 17.00 19.38 9.92
CA LEU A 8 18.18 19.35 9.06
C LEU A 8 17.86 20.16 7.80
N ILE A 9 18.51 21.31 7.62
CA ILE A 9 18.28 22.24 6.51
C ILE A 9 19.60 22.39 5.73
N ALA A 10 19.57 22.18 4.41
CA ALA A 10 20.67 22.58 3.52
C ALA A 10 20.36 23.96 2.93
N ASN A 11 21.22 24.96 3.20
CA ASN A 11 20.82 26.37 3.09
C ASN A 11 21.26 27.10 1.80
N ALA A 12 21.77 26.41 0.77
CA ALA A 12 21.98 26.97 -0.59
C ALA A 12 22.45 25.92 -1.63
N GLY A 13 21.98 26.04 -2.87
CA GLY A 13 22.39 25.21 -4.04
C GLY A 13 21.84 23.77 -4.03
N PRO A 14 22.05 22.96 -5.10
CA PRO A 14 21.86 21.52 -5.03
C PRO A 14 22.89 20.93 -4.06
N ALA A 15 22.53 20.86 -2.79
CA ALA A 15 23.34 20.26 -1.74
C ALA A 15 22.86 18.83 -1.47
N SER A 16 23.73 17.85 -1.71
CA SER A 16 23.53 16.47 -1.25
C SER A 16 24.22 16.31 0.10
N ALA A 17 23.43 16.12 1.16
CA ALA A 17 23.95 15.72 2.46
C ALA A 17 23.82 14.19 2.57
N VAL A 18 24.89 13.47 2.25
CA VAL A 18 24.97 12.03 2.53
C VAL A 18 25.31 11.88 4.01
N ILE A 19 24.31 11.58 4.84
CA ILE A 19 24.54 11.24 6.25
C ILE A 19 24.87 9.76 6.32
N GLY A 20 26.16 9.43 6.15
CA GLY A 20 26.66 8.05 6.16
C GLY A 20 27.75 7.81 5.12
N THR A 21 28.20 6.55 4.99
CA THR A 21 29.13 6.14 3.94
C THR A 21 28.41 6.03 2.60
N ASN A 22 28.94 6.62 1.53
CA ASN A 22 28.35 6.45 0.19
C ASN A 22 28.55 5.00 -0.27
N ASN A 23 27.48 4.34 -0.73
CA ASN A 23 27.51 2.97 -1.22
C ASN A 23 28.03 2.82 -2.66
N GLY A 24 28.58 3.87 -3.25
CA GLY A 24 29.05 3.90 -4.65
C GLY A 24 27.96 4.25 -5.67
N ALA A 25 26.68 4.25 -5.28
CA ALA A 25 25.54 4.63 -6.10
C ALA A 25 24.97 6.02 -5.75
N GLY A 26 25.70 6.82 -4.97
CA GLY A 26 25.25 8.14 -4.51
C GLY A 26 24.20 8.08 -3.41
N ARG A 27 24.04 6.95 -2.72
CA ARG A 27 23.16 6.77 -1.56
C ARG A 27 23.98 6.60 -0.28
N ALA A 28 23.46 7.08 0.84
CA ALA A 28 23.99 6.73 2.16
C ALA A 28 23.83 5.21 2.38
N ALA A 29 24.80 4.56 3.02
CA ALA A 29 24.69 3.14 3.34
C ALA A 29 23.54 2.88 4.31
N GLY A 30 23.29 3.79 5.25
CA GLY A 30 22.20 3.69 6.21
C GLY A 30 21.60 5.05 6.55
N PHE A 31 20.31 5.08 6.85
CA PHE A 31 19.60 6.23 7.38
C PHE A 31 18.60 5.79 8.46
N VAL A 32 18.73 6.33 9.66
CA VAL A 32 17.87 5.97 10.79
C VAL A 32 17.06 7.18 11.23
N VAL A 33 15.74 7.06 11.26
CA VAL A 33 14.85 8.02 11.90
C VAL A 33 14.28 7.38 13.14
N SER A 34 14.62 7.94 14.30
CA SER A 34 14.12 7.51 15.59
C SER A 34 13.27 8.61 16.20
N VAL A 35 12.02 8.29 16.53
CA VAL A 35 11.12 9.18 17.27
C VAL A 35 10.85 8.63 18.66
N ALA A 36 10.90 9.50 19.67
CA ALA A 36 10.66 9.11 21.06
C ALA A 36 9.38 9.78 21.59
N ASN A 37 8.74 9.15 22.56
CA ASN A 37 7.60 9.70 23.31
C ASN A 37 6.37 10.06 22.46
N GLY A 38 6.12 9.32 21.37
CA GLY A 38 4.95 9.56 20.50
C GLY A 38 5.01 10.87 19.70
N ASN A 39 6.18 11.52 19.65
CA ASN A 39 6.37 12.75 18.90
C ASN A 39 6.49 12.51 17.39
N ALA A 40 6.48 13.60 16.63
CA ALA A 40 6.75 13.61 15.20
C ALA A 40 8.18 14.03 14.89
N ALA A 41 8.84 13.35 13.95
CA ALA A 41 10.01 13.85 13.24
C ALA A 41 9.64 14.19 11.80
N THR A 42 10.17 15.31 11.30
CA THR A 42 9.97 15.72 9.91
C THR A 42 11.32 15.79 9.20
N VAL A 43 11.43 15.07 8.10
CA VAL A 43 12.56 15.13 7.17
C VAL A 43 12.12 15.97 5.98
N ALA A 44 12.63 17.21 5.93
CA ALA A 44 12.30 18.18 4.88
C ALA A 44 13.12 18.01 3.60
N GLY A 45 14.27 17.31 3.69
CA GLY A 45 15.16 17.05 2.58
C GLY A 45 14.88 15.71 1.89
N GLN A 46 15.51 15.52 0.73
CA GLN A 46 15.56 14.23 0.06
C GLN A 46 16.31 13.21 0.90
N VAL A 47 15.83 11.97 0.93
CA VAL A 47 16.55 10.86 1.55
C VAL A 47 16.95 9.86 0.48
N TYR A 48 18.25 9.70 0.29
CA TYR A 48 18.84 8.70 -0.60
C TYR A 48 19.67 7.74 0.26
N ALA A 49 19.11 6.58 0.61
CA ALA A 49 19.74 5.67 1.57
C ALA A 49 19.47 4.21 1.21
N LYS A 50 20.51 3.39 1.18
CA LYS A 50 20.42 1.96 0.87
C LYS A 50 19.65 1.18 1.92
N ASP A 51 19.92 1.44 3.20
CA ASP A 51 19.20 0.85 4.32
C ASP A 51 18.52 1.94 5.15
N MET A 52 17.21 1.89 5.26
CA MET A 52 16.43 2.79 6.08
C MET A 52 15.88 2.07 7.31
N VAL A 53 15.99 2.69 8.48
CA VAL A 53 15.32 2.23 9.70
C VAL A 53 14.42 3.33 10.22
N ILE A 54 13.13 3.03 10.36
CA ILE A 54 12.15 3.90 10.97
C ILE A 54 11.75 3.26 12.29
N GLN A 55 11.98 3.96 13.40
CA GLN A 55 11.74 3.40 14.72
C GLN A 55 11.08 4.41 15.65
N SER A 56 10.15 3.92 16.47
CA SER A 56 9.53 4.70 17.52
C SER A 56 9.65 3.99 18.86
N THR A 57 10.11 4.66 19.91
CA THR A 57 10.19 4.06 21.26
C THR A 57 8.79 3.81 21.85
N ASN A 58 7.77 4.55 21.40
CA ASN A 58 6.40 4.45 21.90
C ASN A 58 5.40 4.38 20.74
N ALA A 59 4.24 3.75 20.95
CA ALA A 59 3.19 3.72 19.94
C ALA A 59 2.71 5.15 19.58
N GLY A 60 2.40 5.37 18.30
CA GLY A 60 1.86 6.63 17.81
C GLY A 60 2.90 7.67 17.37
N GLY A 61 4.20 7.38 17.51
CA GLY A 61 5.25 8.21 16.93
C GLY A 61 5.10 8.36 15.43
N GLN A 62 5.42 9.55 14.91
CA GLN A 62 5.20 9.89 13.51
C GLN A 62 6.51 10.27 12.81
N VAL A 63 6.73 9.78 11.61
CA VAL A 63 7.78 10.25 10.71
C VAL A 63 7.15 10.82 9.45
N ASN A 64 7.44 12.09 9.18
CA ASN A 64 6.98 12.79 8.00
C ASN A 64 8.16 12.98 7.05
N PHE A 65 8.01 12.52 5.82
CA PHE A 65 8.92 12.81 4.73
C PHE A 65 8.28 13.86 3.81
N ASP A 66 8.72 15.11 3.96
CA ASP A 66 8.22 16.25 3.18
C ASP A 66 8.88 16.34 1.79
N HIS A 67 9.77 15.38 1.49
CA HIS A 67 10.34 15.20 0.16
C HIS A 67 10.49 13.70 -0.17
N ILE A 68 10.98 13.43 -1.38
CA ILE A 68 11.31 12.10 -1.92
C ILE A 68 12.19 11.31 -0.93
N VAL A 69 11.76 10.08 -0.66
CA VAL A 69 12.60 9.01 -0.12
C VAL A 69 12.90 8.04 -1.24
N ASP A 70 14.17 7.74 -1.49
CA ASP A 70 14.60 6.76 -2.47
C ASP A 70 15.63 5.80 -1.87
N VAL A 71 15.15 4.61 -1.53
CA VAL A 71 15.94 3.51 -0.99
C VAL A 71 16.59 2.64 -2.06
N GLY A 72 16.14 2.78 -3.32
CA GLY A 72 16.54 1.92 -4.41
C GLY A 72 15.85 0.56 -4.41
N THR A 73 15.89 -0.13 -5.54
CA THR A 73 15.22 -1.43 -5.77
C THR A 73 15.84 -2.57 -4.98
N ASP A 74 17.11 -2.43 -4.63
CA ASP A 74 17.91 -3.41 -3.93
C ASP A 74 18.11 -3.05 -2.44
N GLY A 75 17.62 -1.88 -2.01
CA GLY A 75 17.72 -1.39 -0.63
C GLY A 75 16.59 -1.87 0.27
N THR A 76 16.72 -1.62 1.57
CA THR A 76 15.80 -2.11 2.60
C THR A 76 15.22 -0.98 3.44
N THR A 77 13.96 -1.09 3.83
CA THR A 77 13.33 -0.24 4.86
C THR A 77 12.80 -1.12 5.98
N ALA A 78 13.26 -0.93 7.22
CA ALA A 78 12.81 -1.69 8.37
C ALA A 78 12.09 -0.81 9.40
N PHE A 79 10.95 -1.29 9.89
CA PHE A 79 10.24 -0.68 11.00
C PHE A 79 10.59 -1.34 12.33
N LYS A 80 10.91 -0.57 13.37
CA LYS A 80 11.31 -1.09 14.68
C LYS A 80 10.60 -0.43 15.86
N THR A 81 10.69 -1.12 17.00
CA THR A 81 10.31 -0.73 18.38
C THR A 81 8.83 -0.48 18.71
N ALA A 82 8.00 0.13 17.85
CA ALA A 82 6.57 0.32 18.14
C ALA A 82 5.74 0.67 16.91
N ALA A 83 4.41 0.60 17.05
CA ALA A 83 3.44 1.09 16.05
C ALA A 83 3.75 2.55 15.69
N SER A 84 4.13 2.78 14.44
CA SER A 84 4.59 4.08 13.93
C SER A 84 3.70 4.55 12.79
N LYS A 85 3.55 5.86 12.65
CA LYS A 85 2.90 6.49 11.50
C LYS A 85 3.95 7.07 10.58
N VAL A 86 3.87 6.77 9.30
CA VAL A 86 4.70 7.37 8.27
C VAL A 86 3.80 8.14 7.32
N ALA A 87 4.13 9.40 7.07
CA ALA A 87 3.52 10.18 6.02
C ALA A 87 4.59 10.54 4.98
N ILE A 88 4.30 10.30 3.71
CA ILE A 88 5.09 10.83 2.60
C ILE A 88 4.31 11.98 1.94
N THR A 89 5.03 12.88 1.28
CA THR A 89 4.42 14.01 0.52
C THR A 89 4.71 13.93 -0.98
N GLN A 90 5.72 13.16 -1.36
CA GLN A 90 6.22 13.00 -2.72
C GLN A 90 6.31 11.53 -3.12
N ASN A 91 6.50 11.29 -4.41
CA ASN A 91 6.80 9.94 -4.90
C ASN A 91 8.00 9.38 -4.16
N SER A 92 7.87 8.15 -3.65
CA SER A 92 8.88 7.55 -2.79
C SER A 92 9.07 6.07 -3.12
N ASN A 93 10.29 5.59 -2.91
CA ASN A 93 10.68 4.20 -3.04
C ASN A 93 11.26 3.72 -1.71
N PHE A 94 10.60 2.76 -1.07
CA PHE A 94 11.03 2.18 0.20
C PHE A 94 11.81 0.86 0.02
N GLY A 95 12.03 0.42 -1.22
CA GLY A 95 12.72 -0.85 -1.51
C GLY A 95 12.02 -2.05 -0.89
N ALA A 96 12.78 -3.03 -0.44
CA ALA A 96 12.27 -4.15 0.35
C ALA A 96 11.91 -3.65 1.76
N THR A 97 10.62 -3.59 2.07
CA THR A 97 10.11 -3.03 3.31
C THR A 97 9.67 -4.13 4.26
N ASP A 98 10.23 -4.15 5.47
CA ASP A 98 9.83 -5.03 6.57
C ASP A 98 9.12 -4.24 7.67
N PHE A 99 7.85 -4.57 7.91
CA PHE A 99 7.07 -3.96 8.99
C PHE A 99 7.43 -4.45 10.40
N GLY A 100 8.30 -5.45 10.54
CA GLY A 100 8.85 -5.90 11.83
C GLY A 100 7.78 -6.40 12.80
N ASN A 101 6.66 -6.86 12.28
CA ASN A 101 5.48 -7.25 13.05
C ASN A 101 4.79 -6.10 13.83
N LEU A 102 4.89 -4.86 13.34
CA LEU A 102 4.36 -3.68 14.00
C LEU A 102 3.09 -3.14 13.30
N ALA A 103 2.18 -2.55 14.07
CA ALA A 103 0.98 -1.89 13.54
C ALA A 103 1.31 -0.53 12.88
N VAL A 104 2.25 -0.52 11.94
CA VAL A 104 2.69 0.65 11.20
C VAL A 104 1.58 1.14 10.28
N GLN A 105 1.50 2.44 10.06
CA GLN A 105 0.59 3.04 9.10
C GLN A 105 1.39 3.92 8.15
N ILE A 106 1.37 3.62 6.86
CA ILE A 106 1.94 4.49 5.82
C ILE A 106 0.79 5.23 5.16
N THR A 107 0.85 6.55 5.13
CA THR A 107 -0.11 7.40 4.39
C THR A 107 0.54 7.91 3.11
N VAL A 108 -0.09 7.61 1.98
CA VAL A 108 0.28 8.07 0.64
C VAL A 108 -0.72 9.13 0.18
N PRO A 109 -0.27 10.34 -0.17
CA PRO A 109 -1.18 11.43 -0.53
C PRO A 109 -1.64 11.32 -1.98
N ASN A 110 -2.60 12.19 -2.33
CA ASN A 110 -3.22 12.20 -3.65
C ASN A 110 -2.19 12.32 -4.79
N THR A 111 -2.41 11.59 -5.86
CA THR A 111 -1.61 11.46 -7.09
C THR A 111 -0.19 10.91 -6.92
N LYS A 112 0.22 10.48 -5.72
CA LYS A 112 1.58 10.00 -5.48
C LYS A 112 1.73 8.50 -5.68
N THR A 113 2.94 8.14 -6.05
CA THR A 113 3.38 6.75 -6.18
C THR A 113 4.23 6.36 -4.99
N LEU A 114 3.86 5.24 -4.36
CA LEU A 114 4.71 4.52 -3.43
C LEU A 114 5.22 3.27 -4.14
N THR A 115 6.53 3.16 -4.23
CA THR A 115 7.23 2.00 -4.80
C THR A 115 7.87 1.19 -3.68
N GLY A 116 7.80 -0.13 -3.78
CA GLY A 116 8.48 -1.02 -2.84
C GLY A 116 7.92 -2.43 -2.87
N ASN A 117 8.53 -3.30 -2.09
CA ASN A 117 8.06 -4.65 -1.83
C ASN A 117 7.81 -4.76 -0.33
N PHE A 118 6.55 -4.63 0.06
CA PHE A 118 6.09 -4.50 1.43
C PHE A 118 5.81 -5.88 1.99
N THR A 119 6.83 -6.41 2.65
CA THR A 119 6.77 -7.69 3.34
C THR A 119 6.51 -7.44 4.83
N GLY A 120 5.53 -8.13 5.41
CA GLY A 120 5.52 -8.37 6.85
C GLY A 120 6.57 -9.42 7.21
N ASP A 121 6.69 -9.73 8.49
CA ASP A 121 7.52 -10.84 8.96
C ASP A 121 6.97 -12.16 8.40
N ALA A 122 7.64 -12.69 7.38
CA ALA A 122 7.22 -13.90 6.68
C ALA A 122 7.34 -15.17 7.54
N SER A 123 8.04 -15.11 8.69
CA SER A 123 8.15 -16.22 9.62
C SER A 123 6.99 -16.29 10.62
N ASN A 124 6.11 -15.29 10.66
CA ASN A 124 5.03 -15.17 11.64
C ASN A 124 3.67 -14.84 11.00
N ASN A 125 3.04 -15.87 10.42
CA ASN A 125 1.73 -15.76 9.74
C ASN A 125 0.58 -15.26 10.63
N GLY A 126 0.74 -15.26 11.96
CA GLY A 126 -0.30 -14.87 12.91
C GLY A 126 -0.43 -13.35 13.10
N ASN A 127 0.46 -12.55 12.51
CA ASN A 127 0.56 -11.15 12.86
C ASN A 127 0.87 -10.30 11.61
N THR A 128 -0.21 -9.87 10.96
CA THR A 128 -0.16 -9.06 9.74
C THR A 128 0.13 -7.61 10.12
N ALA A 129 1.35 -7.17 9.86
CA ALA A 129 1.85 -5.86 10.25
C ALA A 129 1.73 -4.85 9.12
N GLY A 130 1.51 -3.58 9.47
CA GLY A 130 1.44 -2.50 8.48
C GLY A 130 0.07 -2.35 7.78
N VAL A 131 -0.39 -1.10 7.64
CA VAL A 131 -1.45 -0.69 6.72
C VAL A 131 -0.88 0.40 5.81
N ILE A 132 -1.15 0.30 4.50
CA ILE A 132 -0.83 1.36 3.55
C ILE A 132 -2.13 2.03 3.12
N THR A 133 -2.30 3.29 3.47
CA THR A 133 -3.50 4.07 3.19
C THR A 133 -3.21 5.12 2.13
N PHE A 134 -3.92 5.04 1.00
CA PHE A 134 -3.94 6.06 -0.03
C PHE A 134 -5.07 7.05 0.24
N ALA A 135 -4.74 8.33 0.38
CA ALA A 135 -5.71 9.37 0.69
C ALA A 135 -6.73 9.59 -0.45
N ALA A 136 -6.31 9.42 -1.70
CA ALA A 136 -7.15 9.56 -2.89
C ALA A 136 -6.52 8.80 -4.07
N ASN A 137 -6.35 9.46 -5.23
CA ASN A 137 -5.70 8.83 -6.38
C ASN A 137 -4.25 8.49 -6.02
N GLY A 138 -3.74 7.35 -6.46
CA GLY A 138 -2.36 6.98 -6.18
C GLY A 138 -1.95 5.68 -6.83
N THR A 139 -0.70 5.32 -6.66
CA THR A 139 -0.14 4.10 -7.25
C THR A 139 0.71 3.35 -6.22
N LEU A 140 0.44 2.05 -6.08
CA LEU A 140 1.35 1.12 -5.42
C LEU A 140 2.03 0.27 -6.50
N ALA A 141 3.34 0.41 -6.62
CA ALA A 141 4.14 -0.28 -7.62
C ALA A 141 5.20 -1.19 -6.98
N SER A 142 5.54 -2.27 -7.68
CA SER A 142 6.67 -3.13 -7.29
C SER A 142 7.97 -2.33 -7.34
N GLY A 143 8.80 -2.48 -6.31
CA GLY A 143 10.20 -2.04 -6.35
C GLY A 143 11.12 -3.02 -7.07
N ASN A 144 10.60 -4.16 -7.53
CA ASN A 144 11.38 -5.23 -8.14
C ASN A 144 10.98 -5.46 -9.61
N ALA A 145 11.97 -5.71 -10.46
CA ALA A 145 11.77 -6.03 -11.87
C ALA A 145 11.28 -7.47 -12.09
N ASP A 146 11.54 -8.38 -11.14
CA ASP A 146 10.97 -9.72 -11.14
C ASP A 146 9.49 -9.65 -10.70
N ALA A 147 8.59 -9.93 -11.64
CA ALA A 147 7.15 -9.93 -11.43
C ALA A 147 6.67 -10.98 -10.41
N ASN A 148 7.49 -11.98 -10.10
CA ASN A 148 7.18 -13.01 -9.10
C ASN A 148 7.44 -12.53 -7.66
N VAL A 149 8.18 -11.44 -7.49
CA VAL A 149 8.39 -10.85 -6.17
C VAL A 149 7.13 -10.09 -5.79
N ALA A 150 6.47 -10.55 -4.72
CA ALA A 150 5.25 -9.93 -4.24
C ALA A 150 5.50 -8.45 -3.88
N VAL A 151 4.56 -7.59 -4.29
CA VAL A 151 4.53 -6.17 -3.92
C VAL A 151 4.01 -6.04 -2.50
N THR A 152 3.03 -6.86 -2.13
CA THR A 152 2.59 -6.98 -0.74
C THR A 152 2.55 -8.43 -0.33
N ASN A 153 3.23 -8.75 0.77
CA ASN A 153 3.20 -10.06 1.41
C ASN A 153 3.06 -9.89 2.92
N ASN A 154 2.14 -10.59 3.57
CA ASN A 154 1.98 -10.56 5.04
C ASN A 154 1.77 -9.16 5.65
N ILE A 155 1.13 -8.25 4.93
CA ILE A 155 0.71 -6.94 5.45
C ILE A 155 -0.80 -6.90 5.67
N LYS A 156 -1.27 -6.11 6.64
CA LYS A 156 -2.67 -6.17 7.09
C LYS A 156 -3.64 -5.75 6.01
N ALA A 157 -3.38 -4.60 5.38
CA ALA A 157 -4.22 -4.12 4.30
C ALA A 157 -3.59 -3.00 3.47
N ILE A 158 -4.12 -2.85 2.26
CA ILE A 158 -4.06 -1.63 1.46
C ILE A 158 -5.44 -0.96 1.52
N GLU A 159 -5.48 0.32 1.87
CA GLU A 159 -6.71 1.10 2.03
C GLU A 159 -6.80 2.25 1.03
N ALA A 160 -7.92 2.35 0.33
CA ALA A 160 -8.29 3.53 -0.45
C ALA A 160 -9.27 4.37 0.37
N ALA A 161 -8.77 5.40 1.08
CA ALA A 161 -9.54 6.12 2.11
C ALA A 161 -10.40 7.28 1.58
N GLY A 162 -10.40 7.58 0.28
CA GLY A 162 -11.21 8.64 -0.34
C GLY A 162 -11.89 8.17 -1.62
N VAL A 163 -12.58 9.07 -2.34
CA VAL A 163 -13.23 8.79 -3.66
C VAL A 163 -12.18 8.69 -4.79
N GLY A 164 -11.05 8.05 -4.51
CA GLY A 164 -9.89 8.01 -5.37
C GLY A 164 -9.65 6.65 -6.01
N VAL A 165 -8.88 6.66 -7.09
CA VAL A 165 -8.43 5.47 -7.79
C VAL A 165 -7.03 5.09 -7.33
N VAL A 166 -6.86 3.92 -6.73
CA VAL A 166 -5.56 3.34 -6.39
C VAL A 166 -5.16 2.34 -7.48
N GLN A 167 -4.13 2.68 -8.25
CA GLN A 167 -3.53 1.74 -9.20
C GLN A 167 -2.65 0.72 -8.47
N LEU A 168 -2.87 -0.56 -8.76
CA LEU A 168 -2.06 -1.68 -8.27
C LEU A 168 -1.43 -2.41 -9.45
N SER A 169 -0.19 -2.87 -9.27
CA SER A 169 0.54 -3.73 -10.20
C SER A 169 1.27 -4.84 -9.44
N GLY A 170 1.58 -5.96 -10.09
CA GLY A 170 2.28 -7.09 -9.49
C GLY A 170 1.41 -7.97 -8.58
N THR A 171 2.04 -8.74 -7.69
CA THR A 171 1.37 -9.70 -6.81
C THR A 171 1.11 -9.14 -5.41
N HIS A 172 -0.14 -9.21 -4.94
CA HIS A 172 -0.59 -8.69 -3.65
C HIS A 172 -1.28 -9.78 -2.83
N THR A 173 -0.80 -10.05 -1.61
CA THR A 173 -1.47 -10.95 -0.66
C THR A 173 -2.19 -10.21 0.47
N ALA A 174 -2.04 -8.88 0.54
CA ALA A 174 -2.70 -8.03 1.51
C ALA A 174 -4.22 -8.01 1.31
N GLU A 175 -4.99 -7.80 2.38
CA GLU A 175 -6.40 -7.43 2.22
C GLU A 175 -6.50 -6.07 1.51
N LEU A 176 -7.29 -6.00 0.45
CA LEU A 176 -7.65 -4.74 -0.19
C LEU A 176 -8.92 -4.21 0.46
N ARG A 177 -8.88 -2.99 1.02
CA ARG A 177 -10.03 -2.34 1.65
C ARG A 177 -10.40 -1.04 0.94
N LEU A 178 -11.61 -0.99 0.40
CA LEU A 178 -12.20 0.23 -0.13
C LEU A 178 -12.86 0.99 1.02
N GLY A 179 -12.33 2.18 1.34
CA GLY A 179 -12.71 2.93 2.54
C GLY A 179 -13.95 3.82 2.36
N ASN A 180 -14.30 4.19 1.12
CA ASN A 180 -15.39 5.11 0.83
C ASN A 180 -16.16 4.75 -0.44
N ALA A 181 -17.36 5.32 -0.60
CA ALA A 181 -18.11 5.23 -1.86
C ALA A 181 -17.33 5.86 -3.02
N GLY A 182 -17.27 5.17 -4.15
CA GLY A 182 -16.50 5.60 -5.33
C GLY A 182 -14.98 5.45 -5.21
N SER A 183 -14.46 4.85 -4.13
CA SER A 183 -13.08 4.34 -4.13
C SER A 183 -12.95 3.24 -5.18
N VAL A 184 -11.84 3.23 -5.94
CA VAL A 184 -11.60 2.23 -6.98
C VAL A 184 -10.20 1.65 -6.85
N PHE A 185 -10.08 0.33 -6.84
CA PHE A 185 -8.80 -0.31 -7.17
C PHE A 185 -8.72 -0.53 -8.67
N LYS A 186 -7.70 0.06 -9.32
CA LYS A 186 -7.41 -0.12 -10.74
C LYS A 186 -6.26 -1.10 -10.89
N LEU A 187 -6.50 -2.26 -11.49
CA LEU A 187 -5.47 -3.29 -11.64
C LEU A 187 -4.79 -3.21 -13.01
N ALA A 188 -3.45 -3.13 -13.02
CA ALA A 188 -2.64 -3.18 -14.22
C ALA A 188 -2.55 -4.61 -14.79
N ASP A 189 -2.03 -4.75 -16.01
CA ASP A 189 -1.84 -6.05 -16.67
C ASP A 189 -0.91 -6.96 -15.86
N GLY A 190 -1.30 -8.22 -15.70
CA GLY A 190 -0.55 -9.21 -14.92
C GLY A 190 -0.70 -9.07 -13.39
N THR A 191 -1.58 -8.20 -12.90
CA THR A 191 -1.81 -8.05 -11.45
C THR A 191 -2.45 -9.30 -10.85
N VAL A 192 -1.95 -9.75 -9.70
CA VAL A 192 -2.46 -10.91 -8.97
C VAL A 192 -2.87 -10.47 -7.56
N ILE A 193 -4.11 -10.74 -7.16
CA ILE A 193 -4.65 -10.47 -5.83
C ILE A 193 -4.98 -11.79 -5.13
N ASN A 194 -4.14 -12.17 -4.18
CA ASN A 194 -4.34 -13.36 -3.34
C ASN A 194 -4.99 -13.03 -1.99
N GLY A 195 -4.94 -11.77 -1.56
CA GLY A 195 -5.60 -11.31 -0.35
C GLY A 195 -7.09 -11.06 -0.57
N LYS A 196 -7.84 -10.98 0.53
CA LYS A 196 -9.28 -10.66 0.48
C LYS A 196 -9.51 -9.29 -0.12
N VAL A 197 -10.59 -9.14 -0.88
CA VAL A 197 -11.03 -7.84 -1.40
C VAL A 197 -12.33 -7.45 -0.72
N ASN A 198 -12.19 -6.52 0.23
CA ASN A 198 -13.22 -6.11 1.15
C ASN A 198 -13.53 -4.61 1.02
N GLN A 199 -14.61 -4.22 1.67
CA GLN A 199 -14.91 -2.83 1.92
C GLN A 199 -14.96 -2.57 3.41
N THR A 200 -14.51 -1.39 3.83
CA THR A 200 -14.63 -0.99 5.23
C THR A 200 -16.10 -0.72 5.53
N ALA A 201 -16.61 -1.29 6.63
CA ALA A 201 -17.94 -0.99 7.11
C ALA A 201 -18.05 0.49 7.47
N LEU A 202 -18.93 1.25 6.81
CA LEU A 202 -19.17 2.63 7.19
C LEU A 202 -19.93 2.65 8.54
N ILE A 203 -19.36 3.28 9.55
CA ILE A 203 -20.05 3.54 10.82
C ILE A 203 -21.20 4.51 10.52
N GLY A 204 -22.46 4.07 10.72
CA GLY A 204 -23.64 4.92 10.52
C GLY A 204 -24.56 4.56 9.35
N GLY A 205 -24.35 3.41 8.68
CA GLY A 205 -25.35 2.83 7.78
C GLY A 205 -25.40 3.38 6.35
N ALA A 206 -24.56 4.36 6.00
CA ALA A 206 -24.37 4.77 4.61
C ALA A 206 -23.40 3.80 3.89
N LEU A 207 -23.65 3.57 2.61
CA LEU A 207 -23.00 2.55 1.81
C LEU A 207 -21.65 3.08 1.29
N ALA A 208 -20.53 2.47 1.68
CA ALA A 208 -19.33 2.57 0.85
C ALA A 208 -19.58 1.66 -0.37
N GLY A 209 -19.95 2.26 -1.50
CA GLY A 209 -20.04 1.57 -2.78
C GLY A 209 -18.77 1.78 -3.60
N GLY A 210 -17.69 1.09 -3.25
CA GLY A 210 -16.46 1.04 -4.02
C GLY A 210 -16.55 0.00 -5.16
N ALA A 211 -15.63 0.10 -6.12
CA ALA A 211 -15.57 -0.77 -7.28
C ALA A 211 -14.14 -1.26 -7.56
N ILE A 212 -14.02 -2.34 -8.32
CA ILE A 212 -12.75 -2.76 -8.91
C ILE A 212 -12.81 -2.47 -10.41
N GLN A 213 -11.80 -1.77 -10.92
CA GLN A 213 -11.62 -1.55 -12.34
C GLN A 213 -10.37 -2.28 -12.81
N LEU A 214 -10.43 -2.90 -13.98
CA LEU A 214 -9.32 -3.64 -14.56
C LEU A 214 -8.92 -2.95 -15.85
N ASP A 215 -7.73 -2.35 -15.87
CA ASP A 215 -7.13 -1.80 -17.09
C ASP A 215 -6.39 -2.87 -17.90
N GLY A 216 -5.96 -3.94 -17.22
CA GLY A 216 -5.30 -5.09 -17.82
C GLY A 216 -5.92 -6.41 -17.36
N SER A 217 -5.30 -7.51 -17.78
CA SER A 217 -5.64 -8.85 -17.30
C SER A 217 -5.21 -9.02 -15.85
N ALA A 218 -6.06 -9.60 -15.02
CA ALA A 218 -5.79 -9.79 -13.59
C ALA A 218 -6.33 -11.13 -13.08
N THR A 219 -5.72 -11.65 -12.02
CA THR A 219 -6.19 -12.83 -11.31
C THR A 219 -6.52 -12.47 -9.87
N ILE A 220 -7.71 -12.84 -9.40
CA ILE A 220 -8.13 -12.69 -8.00
C ILE A 220 -8.44 -14.07 -7.45
N THR A 221 -7.72 -14.46 -6.39
CA THR A 221 -7.93 -15.74 -5.69
C THR A 221 -8.39 -15.57 -4.25
N GLY A 222 -8.22 -14.39 -3.66
CA GLY A 222 -8.79 -14.07 -2.37
C GLY A 222 -10.30 -13.84 -2.44
N ASP A 223 -10.99 -14.09 -1.32
CA ASP A 223 -12.44 -13.87 -1.21
C ASP A 223 -12.82 -12.44 -1.59
N ILE A 224 -13.91 -12.29 -2.33
CA ILE A 224 -14.48 -11.03 -2.77
C ILE A 224 -15.78 -10.78 -2.02
N GLY A 225 -15.84 -9.67 -1.28
CA GLY A 225 -16.96 -9.34 -0.41
C GLY A 225 -16.79 -9.90 1.00
N ASN A 226 -17.70 -9.51 1.92
CA ASN A 226 -17.67 -9.79 3.37
C ASN A 226 -16.80 -8.82 4.23
N GLY A 227 -16.89 -7.52 3.98
CA GLY A 227 -16.62 -6.54 5.03
C GLY A 227 -17.86 -6.46 5.93
N GLY A 228 -17.84 -7.04 7.13
CA GLY A 228 -19.03 -7.17 7.98
C GLY A 228 -19.91 -5.91 8.04
N GLY A 229 -21.22 -6.06 7.88
CA GLY A 229 -22.19 -4.93 7.81
C GLY A 229 -22.75 -4.69 6.40
N ASN A 230 -23.33 -3.50 6.17
CA ASN A 230 -24.02 -3.13 4.91
C ASN A 230 -23.07 -2.73 3.74
N ALA A 231 -21.75 -2.91 3.86
CA ALA A 231 -20.78 -2.49 2.84
C ALA A 231 -20.58 -3.58 1.76
N ALA A 232 -21.21 -3.41 0.59
CA ALA A 232 -21.20 -4.36 -0.52
C ALA A 232 -20.37 -3.87 -1.70
N LEU A 233 -19.39 -4.66 -2.18
CA LEU A 233 -18.68 -4.33 -3.42
C LEU A 233 -19.72 -4.14 -4.53
N GLN A 234 -19.70 -3.02 -5.23
CA GLN A 234 -20.78 -2.69 -6.17
C GLN A 234 -20.57 -3.35 -7.53
N GLY A 235 -19.32 -3.46 -7.98
CA GLY A 235 -19.05 -4.12 -9.25
C GLY A 235 -17.58 -4.26 -9.59
N ILE A 236 -17.35 -5.09 -10.59
CA ILE A 236 -16.06 -5.33 -11.23
C ILE A 236 -16.21 -5.04 -12.71
N THR A 237 -15.43 -4.08 -13.21
CA THR A 237 -15.48 -3.63 -14.60
C THR A 237 -14.15 -3.87 -15.29
N LEU A 238 -14.19 -4.58 -16.42
CA LEU A 238 -13.04 -4.78 -17.30
C LEU A 238 -12.93 -3.64 -18.31
N ALA A 239 -11.71 -3.35 -18.73
CA ALA A 239 -11.44 -2.49 -19.87
C ALA A 239 -12.13 -3.02 -21.14
N ASN A 240 -12.50 -2.10 -22.03
CA ASN A 240 -13.08 -2.45 -23.32
C ASN A 240 -11.99 -2.96 -24.29
N ASP A 241 -11.57 -4.20 -24.08
CA ASP A 241 -10.50 -4.85 -24.83
C ASP A 241 -10.66 -6.37 -24.76
N ALA A 242 -10.83 -6.99 -25.94
CA ALA A 242 -11.07 -8.43 -26.08
C ALA A 242 -9.89 -9.32 -25.67
N SER A 243 -8.69 -8.75 -25.56
CA SER A 243 -7.52 -9.47 -25.05
C SER A 243 -7.51 -9.60 -23.53
N LYS A 244 -8.33 -8.81 -22.82
CA LYS A 244 -8.29 -8.74 -21.36
C LYS A 244 -9.08 -9.85 -20.73
N THR A 245 -8.47 -10.49 -19.74
CA THR A 245 -9.09 -11.57 -18.97
C THR A 245 -9.01 -11.27 -17.48
N LEU A 246 -10.16 -11.30 -16.82
CA LEU A 246 -10.26 -11.43 -15.37
C LEU A 246 -10.41 -12.91 -15.01
N THR A 247 -9.50 -13.46 -14.24
CA THR A 247 -9.66 -14.80 -13.65
C THR A 247 -10.04 -14.69 -12.18
N LEU A 248 -11.19 -15.24 -11.81
CA LEU A 248 -11.62 -15.40 -10.42
C LEU A 248 -11.44 -16.87 -10.03
N GLY A 249 -10.37 -17.18 -9.32
CA GLY A 249 -9.94 -18.56 -9.07
C GLY A 249 -9.96 -18.93 -7.60
N GLY A 250 -10.86 -19.83 -7.19
CA GLY A 250 -10.98 -20.26 -5.79
C GLY A 250 -11.47 -19.18 -4.80
N ALA A 251 -11.81 -17.98 -5.28
CA ALA A 251 -12.37 -16.90 -4.48
C ALA A 251 -13.86 -17.16 -4.18
N ASN A 252 -14.27 -17.05 -2.91
CA ASN A 252 -15.69 -16.93 -2.59
C ASN A 252 -16.18 -15.54 -3.00
N ILE A 253 -17.23 -15.48 -3.82
CA ILE A 253 -17.86 -14.21 -4.22
C ILE A 253 -19.13 -14.05 -3.39
N ILE A 254 -19.05 -13.26 -2.33
CA ILE A 254 -20.14 -13.10 -1.36
C ILE A 254 -20.79 -11.74 -1.57
N GLY A 255 -21.98 -11.74 -2.15
CA GLY A 255 -22.86 -10.57 -2.18
C GLY A 255 -23.30 -10.19 -0.76
N ALA A 256 -23.46 -8.90 -0.47
CA ALA A 256 -23.82 -8.46 0.87
C ALA A 256 -25.17 -9.02 1.35
N ASN A 257 -25.27 -9.24 2.67
CA ASN A 257 -26.50 -9.57 3.40
C ASN A 257 -27.53 -8.42 3.32
N ALA A 258 -28.10 -8.14 2.13
CA ALA A 258 -29.27 -7.27 1.92
C ALA A 258 -29.76 -7.26 0.44
N GLY A 259 -29.71 -8.38 -0.30
CA GLY A 259 -30.30 -8.44 -1.64
C GLY A 259 -29.61 -7.55 -2.69
N ARG A 260 -28.30 -7.30 -2.55
CA ARG A 260 -27.52 -6.48 -3.49
C ARG A 260 -26.67 -7.36 -4.40
N MET A 261 -26.75 -7.06 -5.70
CA MET A 261 -25.97 -7.73 -6.73
C MET A 261 -24.56 -7.10 -6.81
N ILE A 262 -23.56 -7.92 -7.13
CA ILE A 262 -22.25 -7.45 -7.59
C ILE A 262 -22.32 -7.44 -9.11
N ASP A 263 -22.19 -6.26 -9.73
CA ASP A 263 -22.25 -6.13 -11.19
C ASP A 263 -20.92 -6.49 -11.82
N PHE A 264 -20.92 -7.46 -12.73
CA PHE A 264 -19.74 -7.85 -13.52
C PHE A 264 -19.89 -7.34 -14.96
N GLN A 265 -18.99 -6.46 -15.38
CA GLN A 265 -19.00 -5.88 -16.73
C GLN A 265 -17.72 -6.25 -17.47
N ALA A 266 -17.83 -7.14 -18.46
CA ALA A 266 -16.68 -7.62 -19.22
C ALA A 266 -16.26 -6.68 -20.37
N ASN A 267 -17.13 -5.74 -20.79
CA ASN A 267 -16.89 -4.74 -21.83
C ASN A 267 -16.18 -5.24 -23.11
N GLY A 268 -16.37 -6.50 -23.51
CA GLY A 268 -15.69 -7.08 -24.68
C GLY A 268 -14.51 -8.00 -24.36
N GLY A 269 -13.97 -7.95 -23.14
CA GLY A 269 -13.03 -8.93 -22.57
C GLY A 269 -13.71 -10.19 -22.01
N THR A 270 -12.94 -11.00 -21.30
CA THR A 270 -13.38 -12.29 -20.74
C THR A 270 -13.37 -12.28 -19.21
N ILE A 271 -14.46 -12.74 -18.58
CA ILE A 271 -14.48 -13.08 -17.15
C ILE A 271 -14.47 -14.60 -17.04
N LYS A 272 -13.39 -15.14 -16.48
CA LYS A 272 -13.19 -16.57 -16.28
C LYS A 272 -13.40 -16.90 -14.81
N LEU A 273 -14.45 -17.65 -14.52
CA LEU A 273 -14.71 -18.20 -13.19
C LEU A 273 -14.10 -19.60 -13.12
N THR A 274 -13.09 -19.78 -12.28
CA THR A 274 -12.49 -21.09 -11.99
C THR A 274 -12.68 -21.40 -10.52
N SER A 275 -13.95 -21.51 -10.11
CA SER A 275 -14.28 -22.05 -8.78
C SER A 275 -14.36 -23.57 -8.84
N THR A 276 -13.88 -24.24 -7.78
CA THR A 276 -14.17 -25.65 -7.52
C THR A 276 -15.29 -25.85 -6.49
N GLN A 277 -15.95 -24.78 -6.02
CA GLN A 277 -17.12 -24.83 -5.12
C GLN A 277 -18.15 -23.75 -5.44
#